data_AF-A0A963PEI7-F1
#
_entry.id   AF-A0A963PEI7-F1
#
_cell.length_a   1.000
_cell.length_b   1.000
_cell.length_c   1.000
_cell.angle_alpha   90.00
_cell.angle_beta   90.00
_cell.angle_gamma   90.00
#
_symmetry.space_group_name_H-M   'P 1'
#
loop_
_entity.id
_entity.type
_entity.pdbx_description
1 polymer ?
#
loop_
_entity_poly.entity_id
_entity_poly.type
_entity_poly.pdbx_seq_one_letter_code
_entity_poly.pdbx_strand_id
1 'polypeptide(L)' 'MKLHGSEGLLLIEVEAITKNDRNINIKGKMMGQVPMTVVLRPGDLREALKMLSLPVIVQAIKMLFMSDDKKA' A
#
# COMPACT_ATOMS: atom_id res chain seq x y z
N MET A 1 1.70 1.49 8.76
CA MET A 1 2.35 0.52 7.84
C MET A 1 3.56 1.20 7.21
N LYS A 2 4.68 0.49 7.03
CA LYS A 2 5.90 1.03 6.42
C LYS A 2 6.10 0.40 5.05
N LEU A 3 6.28 1.21 4.02
CA LEU A 3 6.62 0.76 2.68
C LEU A 3 8.13 0.90 2.50
N HIS A 4 8.77 -0.22 2.17
CA HIS A 4 10.20 -0.29 1.92
C HIS A 4 10.46 -0.33 0.40
N GLY A 5 11.55 0.28 -0.04
CA GLY A 5 12.07 0.11 -1.39
C GLY A 5 12.69 -1.28 -1.57
N SER A 6 13.07 -1.60 -2.81
CA SER A 6 13.78 -2.85 -3.12
C SER A 6 15.03 -3.06 -2.27
N GLU A 7 15.69 -1.96 -1.90
CA GLU A 7 16.91 -1.94 -1.08
C GLU A 7 16.62 -1.89 0.43
N GLY A 8 15.39 -2.14 0.87
CA GLY A 8 14.99 -2.10 2.29
C GLY A 8 14.83 -0.70 2.90
N LEU A 9 15.19 0.35 2.16
CA LEU A 9 15.03 1.75 2.58
C LEU A 9 13.55 2.10 2.82
N LEU A 10 13.26 2.75 3.95
CA LEU A 10 11.91 3.24 4.24
C LEU A 10 11.53 4.36 3.27
N LEU A 11 10.47 4.17 2.50
CA LEU A 11 10.00 5.14 1.51
C LEU A 11 8.81 5.93 2.03
N ILE A 12 7.78 5.23 2.51
CA ILE A 12 6.51 5.84 2.95
C ILE A 12 6.10 5.22 4.28
N GLU A 13 5.79 6.08 5.24
CA GLU A 13 5.09 5.69 6.45
C GLU A 13 3.60 5.98 6.27
N VAL A 14 2.81 4.92 6.08
CA VAL A 14 1.35 4.99 6.01
C VAL A 14 0.81 5.07 7.43
N GLU A 15 0.24 6.22 7.78
CA GLU A 15 -0.31 6.53 9.10
C GLU A 15 -1.73 5.98 9.25
N ALA A 16 -2.57 6.18 8.23
CA ALA A 16 -3.96 5.74 8.28
C ALA A 16 -4.54 5.45 6.89
N ILE A 17 -5.41 4.45 6.81
CA ILE A 17 -6.25 4.18 5.65
C ILE A 17 -7.70 4.29 6.14
N THR A 18 -8.46 5.25 5.62
CA THR A 18 -9.86 5.46 5.99
C THR A 18 -10.78 5.42 4.78
N LYS A 19 -11.99 4.90 4.97
CA LYS A 19 -13.06 5.03 3.99
C LYS A 19 -13.75 6.37 4.21
N ASN A 20 -13.97 7.12 3.13
CA ASN A 20 -14.81 8.32 3.16
C ASN A 20 -15.82 8.26 2.02
N ASP A 21 -17.09 8.04 2.36
CA ASP A 21 -18.20 7.81 1.44
C ASP A 21 -17.88 6.78 0.34
N ARG A 22 -17.50 7.27 -0.84
CA ARG A 22 -17.21 6.52 -2.05
C ARG A 22 -15.71 6.32 -2.31
N ASN A 23 -14.84 6.97 -1.55
CA ASN A 23 -13.39 6.98 -1.77
C ASN A 23 -12.64 6.31 -0.60
N ILE A 24 -11.39 5.95 -0.87
CA ILE A 24 -10.45 5.50 0.16
C ILE A 24 -9.37 6.57 0.29
N ASN A 25 -9.17 7.06 1.50
CA ASN A 25 -8.14 8.04 1.82
C ASN A 25 -6.97 7.33 2.48
N ILE A 26 -5.78 7.54 1.94
CA ILE A 26 -4.52 7.03 2.47
C ILE A 26 -3.72 8.23 2.96
N LYS A 27 -3.52 8.32 4.28
CA LYS A 27 -2.65 9.30 4.90
C LYS A 27 -1.29 8.67 5.12
N GLY A 28 -0.25 9.34 4.65
CA GLY A 28 1.12 8.90 4.89
C GLY A 28 2.12 10.03 4.75
N LYS A 29 3.33 9.74 5.20
CA LYS A 29 4.46 10.66 5.17
C LYS A 29 5.60 10.01 4.40
N MET A 30 6.07 10.69 3.35
CA MET A 30 7.32 10.35 2.70
C MET A 30 8.49 10.84 3.56
N MET A 31 9.59 10.08 3.62
CA MET A 31 10.77 10.51 4.37
C MET A 31 11.27 11.87 3.85
N GLY A 32 11.35 12.85 4.75
CA GLY A 32 11.78 14.22 4.42
C GLY A 32 10.72 15.15 3.84
N GLN A 33 9.45 14.73 3.74
CA GLN A 33 8.37 15.52 3.14
C GLN A 33 7.18 15.79 4.09
N VAL A 34 6.31 16.70 3.67
CA VAL A 34 5.05 17.06 4.32
C VAL A 34 4.09 15.87 4.28
N PRO A 35 3.32 15.58 5.35
CA PRO A 35 2.29 14.54 5.32
C PRO A 35 1.31 14.79 4.17
N MET A 36 1.04 13.74 3.39
CA MET A 36 0.19 13.80 2.23
C MET A 36 -1.04 12.90 2.41
N THR A 37 -2.18 13.36 1.90
CA THR A 37 -3.40 12.56 1.84
C THR A 37 -3.64 12.20 0.38
N VAL A 38 -3.58 10.92 0.07
CA VAL A 38 -3.89 10.38 -1.26
C VAL A 38 -5.34 9.91 -1.26
N VAL A 39 -6.12 10.40 -2.24
CA VAL A 39 -7.52 10.01 -2.43
C VAL A 39 -7.60 9.00 -3.56
N LEU A 40 -7.97 7.77 -3.23
CA LEU A 40 -8.21 6.72 -4.20
C LEU A 40 -9.70 6.71 -4.57
N ARG A 41 -10.00 7.03 -5.83
CA ARG A 41 -11.37 7.01 -6.36
C ARG A 41 -11.74 5.62 -6.90
N PRO A 42 -13.03 5.30 -7.07
CA PRO A 42 -13.46 4.02 -7.62
C PRO A 42 -12.89 3.70 -9.01
N GLY A 43 -12.67 4.69 -9.86
CA GLY A 43 -12.06 4.51 -11.18
C GLY A 43 -10.59 4.09 -11.07
N ASP A 44 -9.83 4.84 -10.27
CA ASP A 44 -8.41 4.58 -10.01
C ASP A 44 -8.20 3.20 -9.37
N LEU A 45 -9.10 2.79 -8.47
CA LEU A 45 -9.09 1.45 -7.88
C LEU A 45 -9.32 0.34 -8.92
N ARG A 46 -10.24 0.52 -9.88
CA ARG A 46 -10.46 -0.47 -10.94
C ARG A 46 -9.25 -0.60 -11.85
N GLU A 47 -8.61 0.51 -12.21
CA GLU A 47 -7.38 0.47 -13.00
C GLU A 47 -6.26 -0.24 -12.24
N ALA A 48 -6.07 0.08 -10.95
CA ALA A 48 -5.12 -0.63 -10.10
C ALA A 48 -5.39 -2.14 -10.03
N LEU A 49 -6.66 -2.54 -9.90
CA LEU A 49 -7.04 -3.97 -9.89
C LEU A 49 -6.75 -4.67 -11.22
N LYS A 50 -6.90 -3.99 -12.37
CA LYS A 50 -6.54 -4.56 -13.69
C LYS A 50 -5.03 -4.79 -13.84
N MET A 51 -4.21 -4.03 -13.12
CA MET A 51 -2.75 -4.22 -13.12
C MET A 51 -2.32 -5.45 -12.32
N LEU A 52 -3.20 -6.02 -11.48
CA LEU A 52 -2.91 -7.22 -10.71
C LEU A 52 -3.15 -8.46 -11.57
N SER A 53 -2.09 -9.23 -11.81
CA SER A 53 -2.21 -10.56 -12.41
C SER A 53 -2.65 -11.59 -11.37
N LEU A 54 -3.29 -12.68 -11.81
CA LEU A 54 -3.73 -13.76 -10.90
C LEU A 54 -2.60 -14.29 -9.99
N PRO A 55 -1.34 -14.47 -10.46
CA PRO A 55 -0.22 -14.84 -9.59
C PRO A 55 0.04 -13.84 -8.46
N VAL A 56 -0.07 -12.53 -8.74
CA VAL A 56 0.14 -11.47 -7.73
C VAL A 56 -0.96 -11.50 -6.68
N ILE A 57 -2.21 -11.72 -7.10
CA ILE A 57 -3.35 -11.85 -6.16
C ILE A 57 -3.14 -13.04 -5.22
N VAL A 58 -2.77 -14.20 -5.77
CA VAL A 58 -2.49 -15.40 -4.96
C VAL A 58 -1.32 -15.16 -3.99
N GLN A 59 -0.25 -14.50 -4.44
CA GLN A 59 0.88 -14.18 -3.57
C GLN A 59 0.47 -13.20 -2.46
N ALA A 60 -0.31 -12.17 -2.77
CA ALA A 60 -0.80 -11.21 -1.79
C ALA A 60 -1.66 -11.89 -0.71
N ILE A 61 -2.51 -12.85 -1.09
CA ILE A 61 -3.30 -13.64 -0.14
C ILE A 61 -2.38 -14.53 0.72
N LYS A 62 -1.39 -15.19 0.12
CA LYS A 62 -0.41 -16.01 0.86
C LYS A 62 0.36 -15.19 1.89
N MET A 63 0.77 -13.96 1.54
CA MET A 63 1.50 -13.06 2.43
C MET A 63 0.74 -12.72 3.72
N LEU A 64 -0.60 -12.80 3.73
CA LEU A 64 -1.39 -12.60 4.95
C LEU A 64 -1.18 -13.70 6.01
N PHE A 65 -0.69 -14.88 5.59
CA PHE A 65 -0.48 -16.05 6.44
C PHE A 65 0.99 -16.49 6.51
N MET A 66 1.88 -15.84 5.77
CA MET A 66 3.32 -16.09 5.85
C MET A 66 3.88 -15.42 7.09
N SER A 67 4.74 -16.14 7.81
CA SER A 67 5.55 -15.53 8.86
C SER A 67 6.52 -14.53 8.22
N ASP A 68 6.64 -13.36 8.84
CA ASP A 68 7.59 -12.32 8.44
C ASP A 68 9.00 -12.82 8.80
N ASP A 69 9.60 -13.63 7.92
CA ASP A 69 10.96 -14.12 8.09
C ASP A 69 11.90 -12.94 7.83
N LYS A 70 12.11 -12.13 8.87
CA LYS A 70 13.08 -11.04 8.90
C LYS A 70 14.50 -11.61 8.80
N LYS A 71 14.86 -12.12 7.62
CA LYS A 71 16.25 -12.15 7.17
C LYS A 71 16.50 -10.86 6.41
N ALA A 72 16.68 -9.81 7.20
CA ALA A 72 17.48 -8.66 6.81
C ALA A 72 18.95 -9.06 6.87
#